data_AF-A0A9R0RQY7-F1
#
_entry.id   AF-A0A9R0RQY7-F1
#
_cell.length_a   1.000
_cell.length_b   1.000
_cell.length_c   1.000
_cell.angle_alpha   90.00
_cell.angle_beta   90.00
_cell.angle_gamma   90.00
#
_symmetry.space_group_name_H-M   'P 1'
#
loop_
_entity.id
_entity.type
_entity.pdbx_description
1 polymer ?
#
loop_
_entity_poly.entity_id
_entity_poly.type
_entity_poly.pdbx_seq_one_letter_code
_entity_poly.pdbx_strand_id
1 'polypeptide(L)'
;MEQTERIDKAVESGNEVLLQLGESARKTFAEFKYAIQSYTSSSAVPTGAVHPLTKYVMNYIKAVTVYSKTLDSLLKDADQQPIPNSCTHFTATALHLQSVAAVLEANLEAGSRLYRDCRLRNIFMMNNICYMVQKVKNSDLKSFLGDDWIRLHNRMFQHQATNYERASWSQVLSYLSDDGLCAAGGAASRKIIREKFKNFNLSFEDVYRVQTAWSVPDDQLREDVRISISLKVIQAYRTFVGRYSAFLDGTKQRDRYIKYRPEDLEELLLDLFEGTQKSLQHSGRA
;
A
#
# COMPACT_ATOMS: atom_id res chain seq x y z
N MET A 1 1.79 36.77 55.83
CA MET A 1 0.49 36.09 55.74
C MET A 1 -0.21 36.46 54.44
N GLU A 2 -0.54 37.74 54.21
CA GLU A 2 -1.21 38.20 52.98
C GLU A 2 -0.43 37.93 51.68
N GLN A 3 0.91 38.07 51.69
CA GLN A 3 1.75 37.75 50.52
C GLN A 3 1.69 36.26 50.15
N THR A 4 1.62 35.38 51.15
CA THR A 4 1.60 33.92 50.97
C THR A 4 0.24 33.47 50.42
N GLU A 5 -0.85 33.99 50.96
CA GLU A 5 -2.22 33.72 50.51
C GLU A 5 -2.47 34.16 49.05
N ARG A 6 -1.86 35.29 48.64
CA ARG A 6 -1.91 35.75 47.24
C ARG A 6 -1.14 34.83 46.28
N ILE A 7 -0.02 34.26 46.73
CA ILE A 7 0.77 33.30 45.93
C ILE A 7 -0.01 32.00 45.78
N ASP A 8 -0.59 31.47 46.86
CA ASP A 8 -1.35 30.23 46.85
C ASP A 8 -2.58 30.32 45.91
N LYS A 9 -3.31 31.43 45.98
CA LYS A 9 -4.45 31.69 45.08
C LYS A 9 -4.05 31.82 43.61
N ALA A 10 -2.89 32.41 43.33
CA ALA A 10 -2.38 32.53 41.97
C ALA A 10 -1.94 31.16 41.40
N VAL A 11 -1.35 30.31 42.24
CA VAL A 11 -0.98 28.93 41.87
C VAL A 11 -2.23 28.08 41.61
N GLU A 12 -3.24 28.19 42.45
CA GLU A 12 -4.52 27.48 42.28
C GLU A 12 -5.22 27.87 40.98
N SER A 13 -5.31 29.18 40.71
CA SER A 13 -5.87 29.69 39.45
C SER A 13 -5.05 29.24 38.23
N GLY A 14 -3.72 29.21 38.32
CA GLY A 14 -2.86 28.70 37.26
C GLY A 14 -3.08 27.20 36.97
N ASN A 15 -3.26 26.39 38.01
CA ASN A 15 -3.55 24.97 37.88
C ASN A 15 -4.91 24.72 37.21
N GLU A 16 -5.92 25.51 37.56
CA GLU A 16 -7.26 25.43 36.93
C GLU A 16 -7.18 25.69 35.42
N VAL A 17 -6.44 26.72 35.01
CA VAL A 17 -6.23 27.04 33.57
C VAL A 17 -5.51 25.89 32.85
N LEU A 18 -4.51 25.28 33.47
CA LEU A 18 -3.80 24.13 32.88
C LEU A 18 -4.70 22.90 32.73
N LEU A 19 -5.58 22.65 33.71
CA LEU A 19 -6.57 21.58 33.63
C LEU A 19 -7.55 21.79 32.47
N GLN A 20 -8.12 22.99 32.35
CA GLN A 20 -9.02 23.36 31.25
C GLN A 20 -8.32 23.27 29.88
N LEU A 21 -7.06 23.68 29.80
CA LEU A 21 -6.27 23.53 28.57
C LEU A 21 -6.03 22.07 28.21
N GLY A 22 -5.74 21.22 29.20
CA GLY A 22 -5.60 19.77 29.02
C GLY A 22 -6.89 19.10 28.52
N GLU A 23 -8.03 19.47 29.10
CA GLU A 23 -9.36 19.02 28.64
C GLU A 23 -9.64 19.45 27.20
N SER A 24 -9.35 20.71 26.87
CA SER A 24 -9.51 21.25 25.52
C SER A 24 -8.61 20.52 24.51
N ALA A 25 -7.36 20.21 24.88
CA ALA A 25 -6.46 19.42 24.05
C ALA A 25 -6.99 18.00 23.81
N ARG A 26 -7.44 17.30 24.87
CA ARG A 26 -8.05 15.96 24.76
C ARG A 26 -9.28 15.97 23.85
N LYS A 27 -10.16 16.97 24.03
CA LYS A 27 -11.35 17.15 23.20
C LYS A 27 -10.99 17.40 21.74
N THR A 28 -9.99 18.24 21.47
CA THR A 28 -9.50 18.52 20.11
C THR A 28 -8.99 17.23 19.43
N PHE A 29 -8.22 16.39 20.14
CA PHE A 29 -7.81 15.09 19.60
C PHE A 29 -8.99 14.15 19.32
N ALA A 30 -10.00 14.14 20.20
CA ALA A 30 -11.19 13.33 20.01
C ALA A 30 -11.99 13.78 18.78
N GLU A 31 -12.21 15.08 18.63
CA GLU A 31 -12.88 15.69 17.48
C GLU A 31 -12.11 15.45 16.18
N PHE A 32 -10.77 15.57 16.22
CA PHE A 32 -9.94 15.29 15.06
C PHE A 32 -10.04 13.83 14.61
N LYS A 33 -9.97 12.88 15.55
CA LYS A 33 -10.19 11.46 15.25
C LYS A 33 -11.58 11.21 14.68
N TYR A 34 -12.61 11.80 15.26
CA TYR A 34 -13.98 11.70 14.74
C TYR A 34 -14.09 12.25 13.31
N ALA A 35 -13.46 13.39 13.02
CA ALA A 35 -13.43 13.98 11.68
C ALA A 35 -12.74 13.06 10.66
N ILE A 36 -11.62 12.42 11.03
CA ILE A 36 -10.96 11.43 10.16
C ILE A 36 -11.87 10.22 9.93
N GLN A 37 -12.48 9.70 11.00
CA GLN A 37 -13.31 8.50 10.92
C GLN A 37 -14.56 8.71 10.05
N SER A 38 -15.21 9.87 10.21
CA SER A 38 -16.43 10.25 9.49
C SER A 38 -16.16 10.77 8.07
N TYR A 39 -14.91 11.08 7.74
CA TYR A 39 -14.54 11.49 6.40
C TYR A 39 -14.85 10.38 5.40
N THR A 40 -15.75 10.64 4.46
CA THR A 40 -16.12 9.70 3.40
C THR A 40 -15.84 10.34 2.05
N SER A 41 -15.04 9.64 1.23
CA SER A 41 -14.87 10.02 -0.17
C SER A 41 -16.05 9.47 -0.98
N SER A 42 -16.69 10.32 -1.79
CA SER A 42 -17.79 9.92 -2.68
C SER A 42 -17.33 8.97 -3.79
N SER A 43 -16.03 8.94 -4.08
CA SER A 43 -15.43 8.07 -5.09
C SER A 43 -14.03 7.62 -4.69
N ALA A 44 -13.64 6.43 -5.17
CA ALA A 44 -12.27 5.93 -5.06
C ALA A 44 -11.28 6.81 -5.86
N VAL A 45 -10.00 6.84 -5.46
CA VAL A 45 -8.95 7.52 -6.21
C VAL A 45 -8.71 6.74 -7.52
N PRO A 46 -8.98 7.32 -8.72
CA PRO A 46 -9.04 6.52 -9.95
C PRO A 46 -7.79 5.70 -10.25
N THR A 47 -6.61 6.24 -9.94
CA THR A 47 -5.31 5.60 -10.19
C THR A 47 -4.80 4.74 -9.04
N GLY A 48 -5.51 4.70 -7.90
CA GLY A 48 -5.04 4.04 -6.68
C GLY A 48 -3.91 4.77 -5.95
N ALA A 49 -3.58 6.00 -6.33
CA ALA A 49 -2.54 6.80 -5.68
C ALA A 49 -2.82 7.09 -4.19
N VAL A 50 -1.83 7.66 -3.49
CA VAL A 50 -1.94 8.05 -2.07
C VAL A 50 -3.14 8.98 -1.86
N HIS A 51 -3.98 8.65 -0.89
CA HIS A 51 -5.18 9.43 -0.58
C HIS A 51 -4.79 10.80 0.05
N PRO A 52 -5.44 11.91 -0.33
CA PRO A 52 -5.15 13.23 0.26
C PRO A 52 -5.26 13.26 1.79
N LEU A 53 -6.26 12.57 2.36
CA LEU A 53 -6.42 12.43 3.81
C LEU A 53 -5.17 11.84 4.48
N THR A 54 -4.55 10.83 3.88
CA THR A 54 -3.30 10.23 4.38
C THR A 54 -2.20 11.27 4.48
N LYS A 55 -2.03 12.08 3.43
CA LYS A 55 -1.02 13.15 3.43
C LYS A 55 -1.33 14.18 4.52
N TYR A 56 -2.58 14.62 4.61
CA TYR A 56 -3.02 15.62 5.57
C TYR A 56 -2.81 15.17 7.01
N VAL A 57 -3.34 14.00 7.39
CA VAL A 57 -3.27 13.47 8.75
C VAL A 57 -1.81 13.21 9.15
N MET A 58 -1.02 12.58 8.28
CA MET A 58 0.38 12.28 8.59
C MET A 58 1.24 13.54 8.68
N ASN A 59 0.94 14.59 7.91
CA ASN A 59 1.59 15.90 8.05
C ASN A 59 1.18 16.59 9.36
N TYR A 60 -0.09 16.49 9.72
CA TYR A 60 -0.63 17.09 10.93
C TYR A 60 0.01 16.47 12.17
N ILE A 61 0.00 15.14 12.31
CA ILE A 61 0.62 14.49 13.47
C ILE A 61 2.13 14.74 13.52
N LYS A 62 2.81 14.86 12.37
CA LYS A 62 4.21 15.30 12.32
C LYS A 62 4.38 16.70 12.89
N ALA A 63 3.51 17.65 12.56
CA ALA A 63 3.60 19.02 13.09
C ALA A 63 3.37 19.07 14.61
N VAL A 64 2.46 18.23 15.11
CA VAL A 64 2.14 18.11 16.54
C VAL A 64 3.33 17.65 17.38
N THR A 65 4.28 16.87 16.83
CA THR A 65 5.42 16.35 17.60
C THR A 65 6.31 17.45 18.18
N VAL A 66 6.33 18.64 17.58
CA VAL A 66 7.09 19.81 18.06
C VAL A 66 6.61 20.25 19.45
N TYR A 67 5.34 20.02 19.77
CA TYR A 67 4.73 20.39 21.05
C TYR A 67 4.66 19.22 22.05
N SER A 68 5.34 18.11 21.75
CA SER A 68 5.22 16.85 22.51
C SER A 68 5.44 17.00 24.01
N LYS A 69 6.46 17.75 24.46
CA LYS A 69 6.72 17.97 25.89
C LYS A 69 5.56 18.67 26.61
N THR A 70 4.98 19.69 25.97
CA THR A 70 3.83 20.42 26.53
C THR A 70 2.59 19.54 26.53
N LEU A 71 2.36 18.82 25.43
CA LEU A 71 1.25 17.90 25.30
C LEU A 71 1.35 16.72 26.29
N ASP A 72 2.55 16.21 26.56
CA ASP A 72 2.75 15.16 27.56
C ASP A 72 2.39 15.62 28.97
N SER A 73 2.54 16.91 29.28
CA SER A 73 2.08 17.48 30.56
C SER A 73 0.58 17.68 30.58
N LEU A 74 -0.02 18.14 29.48
CA LEU A 74 -1.45 18.45 29.37
C LEU A 74 -2.34 17.19 29.24
N LEU A 75 -1.84 16.15 28.58
CA LEU A 75 -2.58 14.94 28.24
C LEU A 75 -2.48 13.83 29.29
N LYS A 76 -1.62 13.99 30.32
CA LYS A 76 -1.64 13.08 31.47
C LYS A 76 -3.01 13.17 32.14
N ASP A 77 -3.73 12.06 32.20
CA ASP A 77 -4.88 11.95 33.08
C ASP A 77 -4.40 12.00 34.52
N ALA A 78 -5.06 12.82 35.35
CA ALA A 78 -4.78 12.88 36.79
C ALA A 78 -5.03 11.53 37.49
N ASP A 79 -5.83 10.64 36.88
CA ASP A 79 -6.25 9.34 37.44
C ASP A 79 -5.53 8.12 36.85
N GLN A 80 -4.63 8.29 35.86
CA GLN A 80 -3.87 7.16 35.32
C GLN A 80 -2.69 6.82 36.23
N GLN A 81 -2.96 5.97 37.24
CA GLN A 81 -1.91 5.23 37.95
C GLN A 81 -1.05 4.46 36.94
N PRO A 82 0.28 4.57 36.98
CA PRO A 82 1.14 3.79 36.10
C PRO A 82 0.91 2.31 36.37
N ILE A 83 0.44 1.57 35.36
CA ILE A 83 0.32 0.11 35.44
C ILE A 83 1.74 -0.45 35.58
N PRO A 84 2.11 -1.10 36.70
CA PRO A 84 3.42 -1.71 36.84
C PRO A 84 3.49 -2.90 35.87
N ASN A 85 4.50 -2.93 35.00
CA ASN A 85 4.83 -3.98 34.02
C ASN A 85 4.36 -3.80 32.56
N SER A 86 3.95 -2.60 32.13
CA SER A 86 3.91 -2.34 30.67
C SER A 86 5.33 -2.10 30.13
N CYS A 87 5.83 -3.00 29.29
CA CYS A 87 7.16 -2.89 28.66
C CYS A 87 7.29 -1.76 27.63
N THR A 88 6.29 -0.89 27.49
CA THR A 88 6.37 0.31 26.63
C THR A 88 5.73 1.50 27.34
N HIS A 89 6.53 2.29 28.04
CA HIS A 89 6.12 3.60 28.55
C HIS A 89 6.08 4.60 27.39
N PHE A 90 5.12 4.44 26.47
CA PHE A 90 4.81 5.49 25.51
C PHE A 90 4.27 6.71 26.26
N THR A 91 4.68 7.90 25.85
CA THR A 91 4.16 9.13 26.43
C THR A 91 2.67 9.31 26.07
N ALA A 92 1.96 10.16 26.82
CA ALA A 92 0.55 10.44 26.52
C ALA A 92 0.38 10.95 25.08
N THR A 93 1.29 11.82 24.61
CA THR A 93 1.30 12.28 23.22
C THR A 93 1.47 11.11 22.26
N ALA A 94 2.42 10.20 22.50
CA ALA A 94 2.65 9.04 21.65
C ALA A 94 1.39 8.17 21.49
N LEU A 95 0.67 7.90 22.60
CA LEU A 95 -0.59 7.14 22.57
C LEU A 95 -1.67 7.83 21.72
N HIS A 96 -1.81 9.15 21.84
CA HIS A 96 -2.74 9.92 21.02
C HIS A 96 -2.35 9.89 19.53
N LEU A 97 -1.08 10.03 19.19
CA LEU A 97 -0.60 9.98 17.80
C LEU A 97 -0.80 8.59 17.18
N GLN A 98 -0.51 7.52 17.93
CA GLN A 98 -0.79 6.14 17.50
C GLN A 98 -2.28 5.92 17.28
N SER A 99 -3.14 6.43 18.17
CA SER A 99 -4.60 6.37 18.03
C SER A 99 -5.09 7.10 16.78
N VAL A 100 -4.53 8.26 16.45
CA VAL A 100 -4.87 8.99 15.20
C VAL A 100 -4.45 8.20 13.96
N ALA A 101 -3.25 7.62 13.95
CA ALA A 101 -2.78 6.79 12.83
C ALA A 101 -3.70 5.57 12.62
N ALA A 102 -4.10 4.89 13.69
CA ALA A 102 -5.02 3.76 13.63
C ALA A 102 -6.41 4.14 13.07
N VAL A 103 -6.93 5.32 13.42
CA VAL A 103 -8.20 5.82 12.88
C VAL A 103 -8.09 6.14 11.39
N LEU A 104 -6.95 6.71 10.96
CA LEU A 104 -6.66 6.89 9.54
C LEU A 104 -6.60 5.55 8.80
N GLU A 105 -5.91 4.55 9.33
CA GLU A 105 -5.82 3.21 8.75
C GLU A 105 -7.21 2.57 8.58
N ALA A 106 -8.05 2.64 9.61
CA ALA A 106 -9.41 2.12 9.55
C ALA A 106 -10.25 2.85 8.49
N ASN A 107 -10.10 4.17 8.37
CA ASN A 107 -10.77 4.95 7.33
C ASN A 107 -10.30 4.57 5.92
N LEU A 108 -8.99 4.38 5.73
CA LEU A 108 -8.42 3.94 4.46
C LEU A 108 -8.88 2.54 4.07
N GLU A 109 -8.96 1.62 5.03
CA GLU A 109 -9.50 0.28 4.81
C GLU A 109 -10.97 0.32 4.42
N ALA A 110 -11.78 1.19 5.04
CA ALA A 110 -13.16 1.42 4.60
C ALA A 110 -13.22 2.01 3.17
N GLY A 111 -12.39 3.01 2.87
CA GLY A 111 -12.30 3.62 1.55
C GLY A 111 -11.80 2.66 0.46
N SER A 112 -10.95 1.70 0.80
CA SER A 112 -10.44 0.67 -0.12
C SER A 112 -11.58 -0.21 -0.67
N ARG A 113 -12.70 -0.32 0.05
CA ARG A 113 -13.86 -1.11 -0.36
C ARG A 113 -14.66 -0.48 -1.49
N LEU A 114 -14.41 0.81 -1.80
CA LEU A 114 -15.01 1.50 -2.94
C LEU A 114 -14.45 1.00 -4.29
N TYR A 115 -13.26 0.39 -4.29
CA TYR A 115 -12.69 -0.20 -5.50
C TYR A 115 -13.38 -1.51 -5.85
N ARG A 116 -13.92 -1.57 -7.08
CA ARG A 116 -14.48 -2.79 -7.67
C ARG A 116 -13.39 -3.81 -8.01
N ASP A 117 -12.28 -3.34 -8.56
CA ASP A 117 -11.13 -4.19 -8.86
C ASP A 117 -10.30 -4.41 -7.57
N CYS A 118 -10.26 -5.67 -7.10
CA CYS A 118 -9.51 -6.04 -5.91
C CYS A 118 -7.99 -5.86 -6.08
N ARG A 119 -7.48 -5.90 -7.31
CA ARG A 119 -6.07 -5.67 -7.63
C ARG A 119 -5.71 -4.20 -7.36
N LEU A 120 -6.55 -3.28 -7.82
CA LEU A 120 -6.39 -1.84 -7.58
C LEU A 120 -6.58 -1.48 -6.11
N ARG A 121 -7.49 -2.17 -5.40
CA ARG A 121 -7.63 -2.04 -3.94
C ARG A 121 -6.31 -2.31 -3.21
N ASN A 122 -5.62 -3.39 -3.56
CA ASN A 122 -4.34 -3.73 -2.94
C ASN A 122 -3.27 -2.67 -3.25
N ILE A 123 -3.19 -2.16 -4.48
CA ILE A 123 -2.28 -1.07 -4.86
C ILE A 123 -2.56 0.21 -4.05
N PHE A 124 -3.83 0.57 -3.89
CA PHE A 124 -4.23 1.70 -3.04
C PHE A 124 -3.74 1.53 -1.60
N MET A 125 -3.95 0.35 -1.00
CA MET A 125 -3.47 0.08 0.36
C MET A 125 -1.94 0.13 0.43
N MET A 126 -1.23 -0.46 -0.54
CA MET A 126 0.24 -0.41 -0.63
C MET A 126 0.76 1.03 -0.66
N ASN A 127 0.20 1.88 -1.52
CA ASN A 127 0.59 3.28 -1.65
C ASN A 127 0.43 4.06 -0.35
N ASN A 128 -0.71 3.90 0.33
CA ASN A 128 -0.97 4.63 1.57
C ASN A 128 -0.11 4.11 2.73
N ILE A 129 0.03 2.80 2.88
CA ILE A 129 0.90 2.21 3.92
C ILE A 129 2.35 2.62 3.70
N CYS A 130 2.86 2.55 2.47
CA CYS A 130 4.21 2.97 2.14
C CYS A 130 4.41 4.44 2.50
N TYR A 131 3.50 5.32 2.09
CA TYR A 131 3.57 6.74 2.44
C TYR A 131 3.61 6.97 3.96
N MET A 132 2.74 6.30 4.72
CA MET A 132 2.72 6.41 6.19
C MET A 132 4.04 5.93 6.81
N VAL A 133 4.54 4.77 6.39
CA VAL A 133 5.81 4.21 6.88
C VAL A 133 6.99 5.12 6.56
N GLN A 134 7.08 5.63 5.32
CA GLN A 134 8.14 6.56 4.93
C GLN A 134 8.05 7.86 5.74
N LYS A 135 6.84 8.38 5.96
CA LYS A 135 6.66 9.58 6.78
C LYS A 135 7.16 9.39 8.20
N VAL A 136 6.87 8.23 8.80
CA VAL A 136 7.31 7.89 10.15
C VAL A 136 8.83 7.70 10.18
N LYS A 137 9.41 6.94 9.25
CA LYS A 137 10.87 6.70 9.18
C LYS A 137 11.67 7.99 8.99
N ASN A 138 11.14 8.94 8.22
CA ASN A 138 11.85 10.15 7.82
C ASN A 138 11.51 11.37 8.71
N SER A 139 10.97 11.15 9.92
CA SER A 139 10.68 12.24 10.86
C SER A 139 10.73 11.79 12.32
N ASP A 140 10.61 12.75 13.24
CA ASP A 140 10.55 12.49 14.68
C ASP A 140 9.37 11.60 15.09
N LEU A 141 8.37 11.41 14.22
CA LEU A 141 7.28 10.46 14.42
C LEU A 141 7.78 9.04 14.76
N LYS A 142 8.97 8.66 14.29
CA LYS A 142 9.57 7.36 14.64
C LYS A 142 9.68 7.16 16.16
N SER A 143 10.02 8.19 16.93
CA SER A 143 10.17 8.07 18.39
C SER A 143 8.83 7.91 19.12
N PHE A 144 7.72 8.37 18.51
CA PHE A 144 6.38 8.28 19.08
C PHE A 144 5.66 6.99 18.67
N LEU A 145 5.79 6.53 17.43
CA LEU A 145 5.13 5.33 16.94
C LEU A 145 5.96 4.05 17.20
N GLY A 146 7.29 4.17 17.21
CA GLY A 146 8.21 3.08 17.51
C GLY A 146 8.47 2.12 16.34
N ASP A 147 9.54 1.33 16.49
CA ASP A 147 9.97 0.37 15.46
C ASP A 147 8.97 -0.79 15.27
N ASP A 148 8.21 -1.15 16.30
CA ASP A 148 7.19 -2.19 16.24
C ASP A 148 6.03 -1.80 15.33
N TRP A 149 5.60 -0.52 15.39
CA TRP A 149 4.60 0.01 14.48
C TRP A 149 5.09 -0.06 13.03
N ILE A 150 6.35 0.30 12.77
CA ILE A 150 6.97 0.21 11.44
C ILE A 150 7.01 -1.25 10.95
N ARG A 151 7.43 -2.19 11.81
CA ARG A 151 7.46 -3.62 11.49
C ARG A 151 6.08 -4.17 11.16
N LEU A 152 5.06 -3.80 11.93
CA LEU A 152 3.68 -4.19 11.69
C LEU A 152 3.19 -3.69 10.32
N HIS A 153 3.43 -2.42 10.02
CA HIS A 153 3.01 -1.80 8.76
C HIS A 153 3.75 -2.38 7.55
N ASN A 154 5.04 -2.71 7.68
CA ASN A 154 5.76 -3.42 6.63
C ASN A 154 5.15 -4.81 6.37
N ARG A 155 4.70 -5.54 7.40
CA ARG A 155 4.00 -6.82 7.22
C ARG A 155 2.66 -6.64 6.51
N MET A 156 1.89 -5.61 6.89
CA MET A 156 0.64 -5.27 6.20
C MET A 156 0.88 -4.93 4.73
N PHE A 157 1.91 -4.13 4.44
CA PHE A 157 2.34 -3.82 3.08
C PHE A 157 2.67 -5.10 2.29
N GLN A 158 3.49 -6.00 2.85
CA GLN A 158 3.85 -7.26 2.19
C GLN A 158 2.63 -8.16 1.95
N HIS A 159 1.67 -8.16 2.87
CA HIS A 159 0.40 -8.87 2.69
C HIS A 159 -0.39 -8.31 1.50
N GLN A 160 -0.51 -6.98 1.38
CA GLN A 160 -1.18 -6.33 0.26
C GLN A 160 -0.45 -6.59 -1.07
N ALA A 161 0.88 -6.53 -1.08
CA ALA A 161 1.70 -6.86 -2.26
C ALA A 161 1.47 -8.31 -2.71
N THR A 162 1.48 -9.27 -1.78
CA THR A 162 1.20 -10.68 -2.06
C THR A 162 -0.20 -10.89 -2.63
N ASN A 163 -1.21 -10.20 -2.08
CA ASN A 163 -2.59 -10.27 -2.56
C ASN A 163 -2.73 -9.66 -3.96
N TYR A 164 -2.08 -8.53 -4.21
CA TYR A 164 -2.01 -7.88 -5.52
C TYR A 164 -1.40 -8.81 -6.57
N GLU A 165 -0.24 -9.40 -6.27
CA GLU A 165 0.47 -10.29 -7.18
C GLU A 165 -0.39 -11.52 -7.52
N ARG A 166 -0.99 -12.15 -6.51
CA ARG A 166 -1.87 -13.30 -6.70
C ARG A 166 -3.10 -12.94 -7.54
N ALA A 167 -3.78 -11.84 -7.23
CA ALA A 167 -4.97 -11.43 -7.94
C ALA A 167 -4.70 -11.00 -9.40
N SER A 168 -3.50 -10.49 -9.68
CA SER A 168 -3.14 -9.95 -11.00
C SER A 168 -2.46 -10.96 -11.91
N TRP A 169 -1.51 -11.74 -11.37
CA TRP A 169 -0.56 -12.49 -12.18
C TRP A 169 -0.75 -14.00 -12.10
N SER A 170 -1.48 -14.55 -11.13
CA SER A 170 -1.70 -16.00 -11.04
C SER A 170 -2.36 -16.58 -12.29
N GLN A 171 -3.32 -15.87 -12.89
CA GLN A 171 -3.97 -16.31 -14.13
C GLN A 171 -3.02 -16.23 -15.34
N VAL A 172 -2.18 -15.19 -15.43
CA VAL A 172 -1.19 -15.05 -16.48
C VAL A 172 -0.16 -16.19 -16.40
N LEU A 173 0.32 -16.47 -15.19
CA LEU A 173 1.33 -17.49 -14.93
C LEU A 173 0.79 -18.92 -15.12
N SER A 174 -0.50 -19.18 -14.89
CA SER A 174 -1.09 -20.51 -15.10
C SER A 174 -1.12 -20.93 -16.58
N TYR A 175 -1.13 -19.98 -17.51
CA TYR A 175 -0.96 -20.29 -18.93
C TYR A 175 0.48 -20.71 -19.29
N LEU A 176 1.45 -20.43 -18.41
CA LEU A 176 2.86 -20.79 -18.57
C LEU A 176 3.26 -22.04 -17.74
N SER A 177 2.28 -22.77 -17.19
CA SER A 177 2.52 -24.03 -16.48
C SER A 177 2.37 -25.26 -17.39
N ASP A 178 2.83 -26.41 -16.92
CA ASP A 178 2.66 -27.70 -17.62
C ASP A 178 1.25 -28.30 -17.45
N ASP A 179 0.36 -27.62 -16.73
CA ASP A 179 -0.97 -28.13 -16.38
C ASP A 179 -1.78 -28.48 -17.64
N GLY A 180 -2.30 -29.71 -17.69
CA GLY A 180 -3.07 -30.23 -18.82
C GLY A 180 -2.24 -30.79 -19.99
N LEU A 181 -0.91 -30.67 -19.97
CA LEU A 181 -0.04 -31.17 -21.05
C LEU A 181 0.40 -32.62 -20.86
N CYS A 182 0.59 -33.08 -19.61
CA CYS A 182 1.08 -34.43 -19.30
C CYS A 182 0.06 -35.56 -19.57
N ALA A 183 -1.23 -35.25 -19.69
CA ALA A 183 -2.29 -36.23 -19.93
C ALA A 183 -2.71 -36.35 -21.41
N ALA A 184 -2.15 -35.51 -22.29
CA ALA A 184 -2.58 -35.39 -23.68
C ALA A 184 -1.58 -36.01 -24.66
N GLY A 185 -2.05 -36.85 -25.59
CA GLY A 185 -1.23 -37.38 -26.69
C GLY A 185 -0.69 -36.26 -27.60
N GLY A 186 0.32 -36.55 -28.42
CA GLY A 186 1.13 -35.53 -29.13
C GLY A 186 0.36 -34.47 -29.93
N ALA A 187 -0.71 -34.84 -30.65
CA ALA A 187 -1.53 -33.87 -31.40
C ALA A 187 -2.44 -33.01 -30.50
N ALA A 188 -2.99 -33.60 -29.43
CA ALA A 188 -3.81 -32.89 -28.45
C ALA A 188 -2.94 -31.92 -27.62
N SER A 189 -1.72 -32.33 -27.25
CA SER A 189 -0.73 -31.49 -26.57
C SER A 189 -0.36 -30.25 -27.40
N ARG A 190 -0.14 -30.38 -28.72
CA ARG A 190 0.10 -29.22 -29.62
C ARG A 190 -1.05 -28.22 -29.63
N LYS A 191 -2.31 -28.68 -29.61
CA LYS A 191 -3.48 -27.78 -29.56
C LYS A 191 -3.51 -26.99 -28.25
N ILE A 192 -3.30 -27.68 -27.12
CA ILE A 192 -3.30 -27.07 -25.78
C ILE A 192 -2.15 -26.04 -25.66
N ILE A 193 -0.96 -26.36 -26.18
CA ILE A 193 0.19 -25.43 -26.20
C ILE A 193 -0.17 -24.13 -26.94
N ARG A 194 -0.80 -24.23 -28.11
CA ARG A 194 -1.24 -23.05 -28.88
C ARG A 194 -2.27 -22.21 -28.13
N GLU A 195 -3.22 -22.86 -27.46
CA GLU A 195 -4.23 -22.19 -26.63
C GLU A 195 -3.59 -21.49 -25.43
N LYS A 196 -2.62 -22.13 -24.76
CA LYS A 196 -1.84 -21.52 -23.67
C LYS A 196 -1.10 -20.26 -24.12
N PHE A 197 -0.37 -20.29 -25.24
CA PHE A 197 0.29 -19.08 -25.78
C PHE A 197 -0.70 -17.96 -26.09
N LYS A 198 -1.82 -18.29 -26.74
CA LYS A 198 -2.85 -17.31 -27.08
C LYS A 198 -3.45 -16.67 -25.81
N ASN A 199 -3.80 -17.50 -24.82
CA ASN A 199 -4.41 -17.03 -23.58
C ASN A 199 -3.42 -16.25 -22.71
N PHE A 200 -2.14 -16.62 -22.70
CA PHE A 200 -1.09 -15.82 -22.10
C PHE A 200 -1.03 -14.42 -22.72
N ASN A 201 -0.96 -14.31 -24.05
CA ASN A 201 -0.89 -13.02 -24.73
C ASN A 201 -2.09 -12.13 -24.37
N LEU A 202 -3.32 -12.68 -24.45
CA LEU A 202 -4.54 -11.95 -24.11
C LEU A 202 -4.56 -11.50 -22.65
N SER A 203 -4.20 -12.39 -21.72
CA SER A 203 -4.21 -12.09 -20.29
C SER A 203 -3.13 -11.09 -19.90
N PHE A 204 -1.94 -11.18 -20.50
CA PHE A 204 -0.85 -10.24 -20.29
C PHE A 204 -1.23 -8.84 -20.81
N GLU A 205 -1.77 -8.76 -22.03
CA GLU A 205 -2.19 -7.50 -22.65
C GLU A 205 -3.31 -6.80 -21.86
N ASP A 206 -4.27 -7.57 -21.31
CA ASP A 206 -5.30 -7.02 -20.42
C ASP A 206 -4.70 -6.42 -19.15
N VAL A 207 -3.83 -7.20 -18.47
CA VAL A 207 -3.16 -6.74 -17.25
C VAL A 207 -2.32 -5.49 -17.53
N TYR A 208 -1.51 -5.51 -18.59
CA TYR A 208 -0.71 -4.36 -19.01
C TYR A 208 -1.57 -3.11 -19.26
N ARG A 209 -2.64 -3.25 -20.04
CA ARG A 209 -3.55 -2.13 -20.36
C ARG A 209 -4.21 -1.55 -19.11
N VAL A 210 -4.61 -2.39 -18.17
CA VAL A 210 -5.29 -1.94 -16.96
C VAL A 210 -4.31 -1.31 -15.98
N GLN A 211 -3.13 -1.92 -15.78
CA GLN A 211 -2.20 -1.54 -14.72
C GLN A 211 -1.28 -0.36 -15.08
N THR A 212 -1.06 -0.09 -16.37
CA THR A 212 -0.38 1.15 -16.80
C THR A 212 -1.15 2.40 -16.42
N ALA A 213 -2.49 2.32 -16.32
CA ALA A 213 -3.34 3.41 -15.85
C ALA A 213 -3.25 3.68 -14.34
N TRP A 214 -2.70 2.75 -13.55
CA TRP A 214 -2.57 2.90 -12.11
C TRP A 214 -1.31 3.66 -11.76
N SER A 215 -1.23 4.23 -10.57
CA SER A 215 -0.09 5.05 -10.14
C SER A 215 0.47 4.53 -8.81
N VAL A 216 1.79 4.33 -8.76
CA VAL A 216 2.54 4.05 -7.54
C VAL A 216 3.53 5.20 -7.34
N PRO A 217 3.20 6.24 -6.56
CA PRO A 217 3.99 7.48 -6.52
C PRO A 217 5.39 7.35 -5.91
N ASP A 218 5.63 6.35 -5.08
CA ASP A 218 6.96 6.11 -4.50
C ASP A 218 7.81 5.31 -5.49
N ASP A 219 8.93 5.89 -5.92
CA ASP A 219 9.74 5.31 -7.01
C ASP A 219 10.40 3.99 -6.61
N GLN A 220 10.92 3.89 -5.38
CA GLN A 220 11.52 2.65 -4.90
C GLN A 220 10.49 1.53 -4.84
N LEU A 221 9.30 1.82 -4.30
CA LEU A 221 8.19 0.87 -4.28
C LEU A 221 7.77 0.46 -5.70
N ARG A 222 7.69 1.43 -6.63
CA ARG A 222 7.32 1.15 -8.02
C ARG A 222 8.30 0.17 -8.65
N GLU A 223 9.60 0.42 -8.49
CA GLU A 223 10.66 -0.43 -9.02
C GLU A 223 10.68 -1.81 -8.35
N ASP A 224 10.53 -1.90 -7.02
CA ASP A 224 10.50 -3.19 -6.31
C ASP A 224 9.36 -4.09 -6.81
N VAL A 225 8.17 -3.51 -7.03
CA VAL A 225 7.01 -4.24 -7.57
C VAL A 225 7.25 -4.66 -9.02
N ARG A 226 7.80 -3.77 -9.86
CA ARG A 226 8.15 -4.09 -11.26
C ARG A 226 9.17 -5.21 -11.33
N ILE A 227 10.23 -5.17 -10.52
CA ILE A 227 11.27 -6.20 -10.45
C ILE A 227 10.66 -7.54 -10.03
N SER A 228 9.86 -7.58 -8.95
CA SER A 228 9.21 -8.82 -8.48
C SER A 228 8.35 -9.48 -9.57
N ILE A 229 7.51 -8.70 -10.25
CA ILE A 229 6.66 -9.18 -11.35
C ILE A 229 7.52 -9.68 -12.51
N SER A 230 8.51 -8.88 -12.93
CA SER A 230 9.38 -9.20 -14.06
C SER A 230 10.12 -10.50 -13.84
N LEU A 231 10.73 -10.69 -12.67
CA LEU A 231 11.41 -11.94 -12.35
C LEU A 231 10.50 -13.16 -12.48
N LYS A 232 9.26 -13.09 -11.99
CA LYS A 232 8.31 -14.21 -12.04
C LYS A 232 7.81 -14.48 -13.46
N VAL A 233 7.34 -13.45 -14.15
CA VAL A 233 6.74 -13.56 -15.49
C VAL A 233 7.77 -13.99 -16.52
N ILE A 234 8.94 -13.34 -16.53
CA ILE A 234 9.97 -13.61 -17.52
C ILE A 234 10.59 -14.98 -17.32
N GLN A 235 10.85 -15.40 -16.07
CA GLN A 235 11.36 -16.73 -15.80
C GLN A 235 10.38 -17.82 -16.26
N ALA A 236 9.10 -17.67 -15.94
CA ALA A 236 8.07 -18.61 -16.39
C ALA A 236 7.97 -18.63 -17.93
N TYR A 237 7.99 -17.45 -18.56
CA TYR A 237 7.86 -17.32 -20.01
C TYR A 237 9.04 -17.95 -20.75
N ARG A 238 10.30 -17.63 -20.35
CA ARG A 238 11.51 -18.23 -20.91
C ARG A 238 11.48 -19.75 -20.82
N THR A 239 11.08 -20.28 -19.66
CA THR A 239 10.99 -21.73 -19.43
C THR A 239 9.95 -22.37 -20.36
N PHE A 240 8.75 -21.79 -20.44
CA PHE A 240 7.66 -22.31 -21.26
C PHE A 240 7.98 -22.26 -22.76
N VAL A 241 8.52 -21.13 -23.24
CA VAL A 241 8.96 -20.97 -24.64
C VAL A 241 10.08 -21.94 -24.97
N GLY A 242 11.11 -22.05 -24.13
CA GLY A 242 12.24 -22.96 -24.36
C GLY A 242 11.79 -24.41 -24.50
N ARG A 243 10.82 -24.84 -23.68
CA ARG A 243 10.29 -26.21 -23.69
C ARG A 243 9.33 -26.47 -24.85
N TYR A 244 8.42 -25.54 -25.15
CA TYR A 244 7.28 -25.83 -26.03
C TYR A 244 7.34 -25.18 -27.40
N SER A 245 8.27 -24.27 -27.65
CA SER A 245 8.38 -23.60 -28.96
C SER A 245 8.62 -24.59 -30.10
N ALA A 246 9.35 -25.68 -29.89
CA ALA A 246 9.62 -26.69 -30.91
C ALA A 246 8.37 -27.47 -31.36
N PHE A 247 7.31 -27.49 -30.54
CA PHE A 247 6.05 -28.17 -30.84
C PHE A 247 5.11 -27.33 -31.73
N LEU A 248 5.50 -26.08 -32.00
CA LEU A 248 4.82 -25.21 -32.96
C LEU A 248 5.41 -25.48 -34.35
N ASP A 249 4.85 -26.46 -35.06
CA ASP A 249 5.33 -26.90 -36.38
C ASP A 249 5.30 -25.73 -37.40
N GLY A 250 6.45 -25.44 -38.02
CA GLY A 250 6.62 -24.42 -39.07
C GLY A 250 6.89 -23.00 -38.55
N THR A 251 7.91 -22.34 -39.12
CA THR A 251 8.34 -20.98 -38.73
C THR A 251 7.19 -19.96 -38.74
N LYS A 252 6.36 -19.96 -39.79
CA LYS A 252 5.18 -19.07 -39.90
C LYS A 252 4.12 -19.28 -38.81
N GLN A 253 4.00 -20.48 -38.24
CA GLN A 253 3.06 -20.74 -37.15
C GLN A 253 3.67 -20.33 -35.80
N ARG A 254 4.98 -20.52 -35.60
CA ARG A 254 5.68 -20.02 -34.40
C ARG A 254 5.45 -18.52 -34.20
N ASP A 255 5.68 -17.73 -35.24
CA ASP A 255 5.58 -16.27 -35.17
C ASP A 255 4.15 -15.78 -34.91
N ARG A 256 3.14 -16.61 -35.21
CA ARG A 256 1.73 -16.32 -34.93
C ARG A 256 1.37 -16.46 -33.44
N TYR A 257 2.02 -17.36 -32.72
CA TYR A 257 1.68 -17.67 -31.32
C TYR A 257 2.66 -17.05 -30.32
N ILE A 258 3.95 -17.01 -30.65
CA ILE A 258 4.99 -16.37 -29.84
C ILE A 258 5.10 -14.91 -30.29
N LYS A 259 4.27 -14.04 -29.67
CA LYS A 259 4.17 -12.62 -30.04
C LYS A 259 5.31 -11.76 -29.49
N TYR A 260 5.88 -12.15 -28.36
CA TYR A 260 6.85 -11.36 -27.62
C TYR A 260 8.15 -12.13 -27.41
N ARG A 261 9.28 -11.44 -27.50
CA ARG A 261 10.54 -11.91 -26.93
C ARG A 261 10.52 -11.66 -25.41
N PRO A 262 11.33 -12.40 -24.64
CA PRO A 262 11.48 -12.11 -23.21
C PRO A 262 11.90 -10.66 -22.95
N GLU A 263 12.78 -10.13 -23.79
CA GLU A 263 13.23 -8.73 -23.72
C GLU A 263 12.09 -7.73 -23.98
N ASP A 264 11.20 -8.03 -24.93
CA ASP A 264 10.02 -7.17 -25.20
C ASP A 264 9.09 -7.12 -23.97
N LEU A 265 8.90 -8.26 -23.29
CA LEU A 265 8.08 -8.33 -22.08
C LEU A 265 8.73 -7.57 -20.91
N GLU A 266 10.05 -7.64 -20.77
CA GLU A 266 10.80 -6.88 -19.75
C GLU A 266 10.57 -5.37 -19.95
N GLU A 267 10.70 -4.87 -21.17
CA GLU A 267 10.49 -3.45 -21.49
C GLU A 267 9.04 -3.01 -21.20
N LEU A 268 8.04 -3.83 -21.56
CA LEU A 268 6.65 -3.54 -21.26
C LEU A 268 6.36 -3.52 -19.75
N LEU A 269 6.98 -4.39 -18.97
CA LEU A 269 6.76 -4.43 -17.52
C LEU A 269 7.31 -3.17 -16.81
N LEU A 270 8.28 -2.48 -17.41
CA LEU A 270 8.76 -1.18 -16.91
C LEU A 270 7.72 -0.07 -17.03
N ASP A 271 6.69 -0.21 -17.86
CA ASP A 271 5.64 0.80 -18.01
C ASP A 271 4.58 0.77 -16.89
N LEU A 272 4.54 -0.30 -16.11
CA LEU A 272 3.48 -0.51 -15.12
C LEU A 272 3.51 0.58 -14.05
N PHE A 273 2.34 1.09 -13.65
CA PHE A 273 2.17 2.04 -12.55
C PHE A 273 2.65 3.49 -12.78
N GLU A 274 2.85 3.93 -14.03
CA GLU A 274 3.17 5.34 -14.35
C GLU A 274 1.94 6.27 -14.31
N GLY A 275 0.73 5.74 -14.12
CA GLY A 275 -0.51 6.53 -14.06
C GLY A 275 -1.06 6.96 -15.42
N THR A 276 -0.51 6.44 -16.51
CA THR A 276 -0.93 6.77 -17.87
C THR A 276 -1.29 5.48 -18.60
N GLN A 277 -2.57 5.33 -18.95
CA GLN A 277 -3.04 4.13 -19.63
C GLN A 277 -2.33 3.96 -20.98
N LYS A 278 -1.65 2.84 -21.16
CA LYS A 278 -1.06 2.43 -22.44
C LYS A 278 -1.87 1.28 -23.03
N SER A 279 -1.93 1.23 -24.35
CA SER A 279 -2.48 0.10 -25.08
C SER A 279 -1.46 -0.38 -26.10
N LEU A 280 -1.30 -1.69 -26.18
CA LEU A 280 -0.47 -2.30 -27.20
C LEU A 280 -1.26 -2.23 -28.51
N GLN A 281 -0.96 -1.25 -29.37
CA GLN A 281 -1.47 -1.25 -30.72
C GLN A 281 -1.05 -2.57 -31.37
N HIS A 282 -2.02 -3.31 -31.92
CA HIS A 282 -1.73 -4.45 -32.77
C HIS A 282 -1.04 -3.93 -34.03
N SER A 283 0.28 -3.75 -33.96
CA SER A 283 1.09 -3.73 -35.16
C SER A 283 1.01 -5.14 -35.73
N GLY A 284 0.08 -5.33 -36.66
CA GLY A 284 0.24 -6.37 -37.67
C GLY A 284 1.55 -6.05 -38.37
N ARG A 285 2.64 -6.67 -37.92
CA ARG A 285 3.90 -6.64 -38.64
C ARG A 285 3.63 -7.33 -39.98
N ALA A 286 3.65 -6.50 -41.02
CA ALA A 286 3.64 -6.88 -42.43
C ALA A 286 4.85 -7.76 -42.78
#